data_AF-U5YR17-F1
#
_entry.id   AF-U5YR17-F1
#
_cell.length_a   1.000
_cell.length_b   1.000
_cell.length_c   1.000
_cell.angle_alpha   90.00
_cell.angle_beta   90.00
_cell.angle_gamma   90.00
#
_symmetry.space_group_name_H-M   'P 1'
#
loop_
_entity.id
_entity.type
_entity.pdbx_description
1 polymer ?
#
loop_
_entity_poly.entity_id
_entity_poly.type
_entity_poly.pdbx_seq_one_letter_code
_entity_poly.pdbx_strand_id
1 'polypeptide(L)' 'FMTKIKKLLETVCHNCGKILSDDNDPTFKEAMRFRDGKRRFDAIWNVCKSKMVCENTPLSEDDDSDKPKERKLNHGGCG' A
#
# COMPACT_ATOMS: atom_id res chain seq x y z
N PHE A 1 -15.35 -2.49 -18.42
CA PHE A 1 -15.24 -2.42 -16.94
C PHE A 1 -14.53 -3.61 -16.31
N MET A 2 -14.71 -4.84 -16.82
CA MET A 2 -14.04 -6.06 -16.29
C MET A 2 -12.53 -5.90 -16.09
N THR A 3 -11.81 -5.31 -17.05
CA THR A 3 -10.36 -5.06 -16.91
C THR A 3 -10.02 -4.16 -15.73
N LYS A 4 -10.82 -3.14 -15.47
CA LYS A 4 -10.60 -2.19 -14.36
C LYS A 4 -10.89 -2.86 -13.01
N ILE A 5 -11.94 -3.69 -12.95
CA ILE A 5 -12.28 -4.47 -11.75
C ILE A 5 -11.14 -5.44 -11.43
N LYS A 6 -10.63 -6.18 -12.42
CA LYS A 6 -9.49 -7.08 -12.25
C LYS A 6 -8.27 -6.34 -11.67
N LYS A 7 -7.89 -5.19 -12.25
CA LYS A 7 -6.77 -4.39 -11.74
C LYS A 7 -6.99 -3.92 -10.30
N LEU A 8 -8.23 -3.56 -9.93
CA LEU A 8 -8.55 -3.12 -8.59
C LEU A 8 -8.40 -4.27 -7.59
N LEU A 9 -8.91 -5.46 -7.91
CA LEU A 9 -8.72 -6.67 -7.11
C LEU A 9 -7.24 -7.06 -6.97
N GLU A 10 -6.43 -6.84 -8.00
CA GLU A 10 -4.96 -7.04 -7.94
C GLU A 10 -4.22 -5.94 -7.14
N THR A 11 -4.90 -4.87 -6.71
CA THR A 11 -4.27 -3.78 -5.91
C THR A 11 -4.58 -3.85 -4.43
N VAL A 12 -5.67 -4.54 -4.04
CA VAL A 12 -6.15 -4.59 -2.66
C VAL A 12 -6.16 -6.00 -2.12
N CYS A 13 -5.98 -6.13 -0.81
CA CYS A 13 -6.23 -7.38 -0.11
C CYS A 13 -7.72 -7.72 -0.16
N HIS A 14 -8.06 -8.95 -0.55
CA HIS A 14 -9.45 -9.42 -0.57
C HIS A 14 -10.06 -9.65 0.82
N ASN A 15 -9.24 -9.69 1.86
CA ASN A 15 -9.69 -9.89 3.24
C ASN A 15 -9.95 -8.56 3.95
N CYS A 16 -8.98 -7.64 3.96
CA CYS A 16 -9.11 -6.36 4.69
C CYS A 16 -9.39 -5.14 3.80
N GLY A 17 -9.37 -5.28 2.47
CA GLY A 17 -9.62 -4.19 1.52
C GLY A 17 -8.50 -3.14 1.42
N LYS A 18 -7.40 -3.30 2.16
CA LYS A 18 -6.25 -2.39 2.15
C LYS A 18 -5.37 -2.61 0.93
N ILE A 19 -4.69 -1.56 0.47
CA ILE A 19 -3.72 -1.67 -0.64
C ILE A 19 -2.56 -2.56 -0.22
N LEU A 20 -2.09 -3.41 -1.14
CA LEU A 20 -1.02 -4.39 -0.88
C LEU A 20 0.39 -3.77 -0.73
N SER A 21 0.52 -2.45 -0.88
CA SER A 21 1.79 -1.72 -0.81
C SER A 21 1.60 -0.38 -0.11
N ASP A 22 2.68 0.15 0.45
CA ASP A 22 2.70 1.42 1.18
C ASP A 22 3.93 2.28 0.82
N ASP A 23 4.11 3.38 1.55
CA ASP A 23 5.18 4.37 1.34
C ASP A 23 6.60 3.87 1.66
N ASN A 24 6.74 2.65 2.22
CA ASN A 24 8.05 2.02 2.40
C ASN A 24 8.64 1.55 1.07
N ASP A 25 7.79 1.23 0.09
CA ASP A 25 8.22 0.89 -1.25
C ASP A 25 8.51 2.19 -2.03
N PRO A 26 9.77 2.46 -2.43
CA PRO A 26 10.13 3.69 -3.15
C PRO A 26 9.37 3.82 -4.48
N THR A 27 9.02 2.69 -5.12
CA THR A 27 8.26 2.70 -6.38
C THR A 27 6.80 3.05 -6.15
N PHE A 28 6.21 2.63 -5.04
CA PHE A 28 4.87 3.03 -4.63
C PHE A 28 4.82 4.53 -4.29
N LYS A 29 5.82 5.00 -3.54
CA LYS A 29 5.96 6.43 -3.20
C LYS A 29 6.12 7.30 -4.44
N GLU A 30 6.86 6.83 -5.45
CA GLU A 30 6.95 7.50 -6.74
C GLU A 30 5.61 7.47 -7.48
N ALA A 31 4.92 6.33 -7.52
CA ALA A 31 3.62 6.20 -8.15
C ALA A 31 2.59 7.18 -7.56
N MET A 32 2.61 7.39 -6.24
CA MET A 32 1.72 8.34 -5.55
C MET A 32 1.94 9.81 -5.99
N ARG A 33 3.11 10.16 -6.53
CA ARG A 33 3.42 11.53 -7.00
C ARG A 33 2.74 11.90 -8.32
N PHE A 34 2.27 10.93 -9.11
CA PHE A 34 1.61 11.22 -10.39
C PHE A 34 0.33 12.02 -10.17
N ARG A 35 0.18 13.19 -10.80
CA ARG A 35 -1.05 14.00 -10.70
C ARG A 35 -2.25 13.40 -11.43
N ASP A 36 -2.01 12.83 -12.61
CA ASP A 36 -3.06 12.18 -13.42
C ASP A 36 -3.54 10.89 -12.76
N GLY A 37 -4.85 10.80 -12.48
CA GLY A 37 -5.43 9.68 -11.74
C GLY A 37 -5.32 8.34 -12.48
N LYS A 38 -5.38 8.35 -13.82
CA LYS A 38 -5.24 7.13 -14.62
C LYS A 38 -3.80 6.60 -14.55
N ARG A 39 -2.82 7.47 -14.77
CA ARG A 39 -1.39 7.14 -14.66
C ARG A 39 -1.01 6.70 -13.25
N ARG A 40 -1.53 7.39 -12.22
CA ARG A 40 -1.33 7.00 -10.81
C ARG A 40 -1.85 5.59 -10.54
N PHE A 41 -3.08 5.30 -10.96
CA PHE A 41 -3.67 3.97 -10.78
C PHE A 41 -2.88 2.89 -11.51
N ASP A 42 -2.49 3.12 -12.78
CA ASP A 42 -1.70 2.15 -13.53
C ASP A 42 -0.31 1.92 -12.91
N ALA A 43 0.32 2.95 -12.35
CA ALA A 43 1.59 2.83 -11.63
C ALA A 43 1.44 2.05 -10.32
N ILE A 44 0.43 2.38 -9.50
CA ILE A 44 0.13 1.66 -8.24
C ILE A 44 -0.19 0.18 -8.53
N TRP A 45 -1.01 -0.09 -9.54
CA TRP A 45 -1.32 -1.46 -9.96
C TRP A 45 -0.08 -2.23 -10.41
N ASN A 46 0.86 -1.58 -11.12
CA ASN A 46 2.11 -2.24 -11.51
C ASN A 46 2.97 -2.64 -10.31
N VAL A 47 2.93 -1.88 -9.20
CA VAL A 47 3.60 -2.23 -7.95
C VAL A 47 2.88 -3.36 -7.23
N CYS A 48 1.55 -3.36 -7.22
CA CYS A 48 0.76 -4.31 -6.43
C CYS A 48 0.53 -5.66 -7.13
N LYS A 49 0.49 -5.72 -8.47
CA LYS A 49 0.13 -6.93 -9.24
C LYS A 49 1.01 -8.15 -8.97
N SER A 50 2.25 -7.94 -8.52
CA SER A 50 3.20 -9.01 -8.17
C SER A 50 3.18 -9.36 -6.68
N LYS A 51 2.46 -8.61 -5.84
CA LYS A 51 2.34 -8.87 -4.40
C LYS A 51 1.18 -9.84 -4.17
N MET A 52 1.46 -10.96 -3.52
CA MET A 52 0.45 -11.98 -3.18
C MET A 52 0.13 -12.04 -1.69
N VAL A 53 0.81 -11.24 -0.86
CA VAL A 53 0.70 -11.27 0.61
C VAL A 53 0.36 -9.86 1.09
N CYS A 54 -0.57 -9.77 2.05
CA CYS A 54 -0.94 -8.51 2.68
C CYS A 54 -0.07 -8.32 3.93
N GLU A 55 1.00 -7.54 3.81
CA GLU A 55 1.98 -7.36 4.89
C GLU A 55 1.31 -6.90 6.20
N ASN A 56 1.35 -7.77 7.22
CA ASN A 56 1.02 -7.39 8.59
C ASN A 56 2.24 -6.73 9.22
N THR A 57 2.10 -5.50 9.68
CA THR A 57 3.06 -4.94 10.64
C THR A 57 2.32 -4.77 11.96
N PRO A 58 2.71 -5.49 13.03
CA PRO A 58 2.14 -5.22 14.34
C PRO A 58 2.41 -3.74 14.67
N LEU A 59 1.36 -3.02 15.06
CA LEU A 59 1.54 -1.76 15.77
C LEU A 59 2.39 -2.10 16.98
N SER A 60 3.66 -1.71 17.01
CA SER A 60 4.51 -1.97 18.17
C SER A 60 3.85 -1.30 19.38
N GLU A 61 3.34 -2.10 20.31
CA GLU A 61 2.65 -1.66 21.53
C GLU A 61 3.61 -1.11 22.61
N ASP A 62 4.80 -0.63 22.20
CA ASP A 62 5.81 -0.07 23.10
C ASP A 62 6.36 1.23 22.49
N ASP A 63 5.82 2.38 22.90
CA ASP A 63 6.65 3.58 23.04
C ASP A 63 5.99 4.67 23.89
N ASP A 64 6.04 4.47 25.19
CA ASP A 64 6.24 5.58 26.12
C ASP A 64 7.72 5.99 25.98
N SER A 65 8.04 7.02 25.16
CA SER A 65 9.25 7.89 25.27
C SER A 65 9.54 8.74 24.02
N ASP A 66 9.06 9.99 24.04
CA ASP A 66 9.85 11.21 23.81
C ASP A 66 10.93 11.26 22.69
N LYS A 67 10.64 10.83 21.46
CA LYS A 67 11.38 11.25 20.25
C LYS A 67 10.45 11.53 19.08
N PRO A 68 10.76 12.50 18.19
CA PRO A 68 9.97 12.74 16.98
C PRO A 68 10.22 11.57 16.02
N LYS A 69 9.54 10.45 16.25
CA LYS A 69 9.58 9.28 15.39
C LYS A 69 9.03 9.71 14.03
N GLU A 70 9.88 9.67 13.01
CA GLU A 70 9.43 9.53 11.63
C GLU A 70 8.42 8.39 11.63
N ARG A 71 7.14 8.75 11.57
CA ARG A 71 6.04 7.80 11.51
C ARG A 71 6.24 7.05 10.21
N LYS A 72 6.88 5.88 10.26
CA LYS A 72 6.82 4.90 9.19
C LYS A 72 5.36 4.55 9.07
N LEU A 73 4.68 5.23 8.15
CA LEU A 73 3.24 5.16 7.91
C LEU A 73 2.94 3.81 7.27
N ASN A 74 3.05 2.74 8.06
CA ASN A 74 2.73 1.39 7.63
C ASN A 74 1.21 1.24 7.73
N HIS A 75 0.55 0.81 6.65
CA HIS A 75 -0.93 0.81 6.56
C HIS A 75 -1.60 -0.29 7.44
N GLY A 76 -0.82 -1.19 8.05
CA GLY A 76 -1.32 -2.25 8.94
C GLY A 76 -2.19 -3.26 8.19
N GLY A 77 -1.58 -4.11 7.37
CA GLY A 77 -2.28 -5.20 6.67
C GLY A 77 -2.77 -6.30 7.61
N CYS A 78 -3.45 -7.31 7.06
CA CYS A 78 -4.03 -8.41 7.85
C CYS A 78 -3.15 -9.65 8.01
N GLY A 79 -1.99 -9.70 7.35
CA GLY A 79 -1.17 -10.91 7.26
C GLY A 79 -1.57 -11.74 6.05
#